data_AF-A0A1T4ZER9-F1
#
_entry.id   AF-A0A1T4ZER9-F1
#
_cell.length_a   1.000
_cell.length_b   1.000
_cell.length_c   1.000
_cell.angle_alpha   90.00
_cell.angle_beta   90.00
_cell.angle_gamma   90.00
#
_symmetry.space_group_name_H-M   'P 1'
#
loop_
_entity.id
_entity.type
_entity.pdbx_description
1 polymer ?
#
loop_
_entity_poly.entity_id
_entity_poly.type
_entity_poly.pdbx_seq_one_letter_code
_entity_poly.pdbx_strand_id
1 'polypeptide(L)' 'MRSAPDFFDQTQIDHWETRILPVSDQVQLQDFVMDISQIFSLETQGTLSSGQAYNQIKRLVTELQNSVIND' A
#
# COMPACT_ATOMS: atom_id res chain seq x y z
N MET A 1 45.94 -3.82 -24.89
CA MET A 1 44.91 -2.87 -24.43
C MET A 1 43.54 -3.46 -24.67
N ARG A 2 42.87 -3.93 -23.61
CA ARG A 2 41.42 -4.11 -23.51
C ARG A 2 41.14 -4.31 -22.02
N SER A 3 40.75 -3.22 -21.35
CA SER A 3 40.31 -3.26 -19.96
C SER A 3 38.94 -3.93 -19.93
N ALA A 4 38.82 -5.02 -19.18
CA ALA A 4 37.51 -5.58 -18.86
C ALA A 4 36.74 -4.57 -17.99
N PRO A 5 35.44 -4.38 -18.17
CA PRO A 5 34.65 -3.58 -17.25
C PRO A 5 34.58 -4.31 -15.91
N ASP A 6 34.97 -3.65 -14.82
CA ASP A 6 34.73 -4.13 -13.47
C ASP A 6 33.21 -4.09 -13.20
N PHE A 7 32.55 -5.24 -13.31
CA PHE A 7 31.12 -5.41 -13.02
C PHE A 7 30.80 -5.48 -11.52
N PHE A 8 31.79 -5.28 -10.65
CA PHE A 8 31.64 -5.35 -9.20
C PHE A 8 31.95 -4.01 -8.53
N ASP A 9 31.37 -2.94 -9.03
CA ASP A 9 31.16 -1.74 -8.21
C ASP A 9 29.92 -1.99 -7.32
N GLN A 10 30.11 -2.80 -6.27
CA GLN A 10 29.08 -3.18 -5.29
C GLN A 10 28.59 -2.00 -4.42
N THR A 11 28.96 -0.77 -4.76
CA THR A 11 28.50 0.43 -4.04
C THR A 11 27.24 1.05 -4.64
N GLN A 12 26.76 0.56 -5.78
CA GLN A 12 25.53 1.01 -6.43
C GLN A 12 24.50 -0.12 -6.50
N ILE A 13 24.32 -0.86 -5.38
CA ILE A 13 23.05 -1.58 -5.19
C ILE A 13 22.01 -0.50 -5.00
N ASP A 14 21.46 -0.09 -6.12
CA ASP A 14 20.15 0.49 -6.33
C ASP A 14 19.21 0.22 -5.13
N HIS A 15 19.23 1.12 -4.15
CA HIS A 15 18.41 1.05 -2.93
C HIS A 15 16.92 1.33 -3.22
N TRP A 16 16.44 1.11 -4.44
CA TRP A 16 15.04 1.28 -4.80
C TRP A 16 14.19 0.05 -4.46
N GLU A 17 14.80 -1.14 -4.25
CA GLU A 17 14.09 -2.38 -3.95
C GLU A 17 13.79 -2.59 -2.46
N THR A 18 14.27 -1.73 -1.57
CA THR A 18 13.97 -1.82 -0.14
C THR A 18 13.61 -0.46 0.43
N ARG A 19 12.57 0.17 -0.13
CA ARG A 19 11.76 1.07 0.70
C ARG A 19 11.09 0.19 1.74
N ILE A 20 11.77 -0.04 2.86
CA ILE A 20 11.11 -0.47 4.09
C ILE A 20 10.12 0.65 4.38
N LEU A 21 8.86 0.43 4.02
CA LEU A 21 7.77 1.28 4.47
C LEU A 21 7.92 1.38 6.00
N PRO A 22 7.81 2.59 6.58
CA PRO A 22 7.71 2.74 8.02
C PRO A 22 6.75 1.68 8.56
N VAL A 23 7.09 1.05 9.69
CA VAL A 23 6.23 0.01 10.29
C VAL A 23 4.79 0.53 10.48
N SER A 24 4.63 1.83 10.69
CA SER A 24 3.35 2.56 10.70
C SER A 24 2.56 2.38 9.40
N ASP A 25 3.16 2.68 8.24
CA ASP A 25 2.54 2.59 6.92
C ASP A 25 2.12 1.16 6.58
N GLN A 26 2.92 0.16 6.99
CA GLN A 26 2.59 -1.24 6.75
C GLN A 26 1.39 -1.70 7.58
N VAL A 27 1.29 -1.28 8.84
CA VAL A 27 0.13 -1.55 9.70
C VAL A 27 -1.12 -0.87 9.14
N GLN A 28 -1.02 0.41 8.74
CA GLN A 28 -2.13 1.15 8.14
C GLN A 28 -2.65 0.51 6.84
N LEU A 29 -1.75 0.03 5.98
CA LEU A 29 -2.12 -0.69 4.76
C LEU A 29 -2.82 -2.02 5.09
N GLN A 30 -2.36 -2.73 6.12
CA GLN A 30 -2.97 -3.99 6.53
C GLN A 30 -4.38 -3.78 7.08
N ASP A 31 -4.57 -2.77 7.93
CA ASP A 31 -5.88 -2.38 8.47
C ASP A 31 -6.83 -1.96 7.35
N PHE A 32 -6.35 -1.16 6.40
CA PHE A 32 -7.13 -0.77 5.21
C PHE A 32 -7.60 -1.98 4.38
N VAL A 33 -6.72 -2.96 4.13
CA VAL A 33 -7.08 -4.17 3.38
C VAL A 33 -8.12 -5.00 4.13
N MET A 34 -8.00 -5.09 5.45
CA MET A 34 -8.97 -5.79 6.30
C MET A 34 -10.34 -5.13 6.24
N ASP A 35 -10.40 -3.80 6.36
CA ASP A 35 -11.64 -3.03 6.33
C ASP A 35 -12.35 -3.15 4.97
N ILE A 36 -11.61 -3.04 3.86
CA ILE A 36 -12.18 -3.24 2.52
C ILE A 36 -12.73 -4.66 2.35
N SER A 37 -12.00 -5.67 2.83
CA SER A 37 -12.45 -7.06 2.74
C SER A 37 -13.76 -7.28 3.52
N GLN A 38 -13.89 -6.65 4.69
CA GLN A 38 -15.11 -6.69 5.48
C GLN A 38 -16.27 -5.98 4.77
N ILE A 39 -16.04 -4.82 4.15
CA ILE A 39 -17.07 -4.10 3.39
C ILE A 39 -17.60 -4.94 2.23
N PHE A 40 -16.72 -5.57 1.45
CA PHE A 40 -17.14 -6.45 0.37
C PHE A 40 -17.88 -7.70 0.88
N SER A 41 -17.45 -8.27 2.01
CA SER A 41 -18.18 -9.37 2.66
C SER A 41 -19.61 -8.96 3.01
N LEU A 42 -19.80 -7.78 3.60
CA LEU A 42 -21.13 -7.27 3.95
C LEU A 42 -21.97 -6.91 2.72
N GLU A 43 -21.36 -6.41 1.64
CA GLU A 43 -22.04 -6.15 0.38
C GLU A 43 -22.53 -7.46 -0.26
N THR A 44 -21.66 -8.47 -0.34
CA THR A 44 -22.00 -9.79 -0.92
C THR A 44 -23.05 -10.54 -0.11
N GLN A 45 -23.09 -10.33 1.21
CA GLN A 45 -24.15 -10.83 2.10
C GLN A 45 -25.48 -10.06 1.96
N GLY A 46 -25.52 -8.97 1.19
CA GLY A 46 -26.69 -8.10 1.06
C GLY A 46 -26.99 -7.24 2.30
N THR A 47 -26.06 -7.16 3.25
CA THR A 47 -26.17 -6.34 4.46
C THR A 47 -25.86 -4.87 4.17
N LEU A 48 -24.92 -4.63 3.26
CA LEU A 48 -24.58 -3.31 2.73
C LEU A 48 -25.04 -3.20 1.27
N SER A 49 -25.65 -2.08 0.89
CA SER A 49 -25.87 -1.79 -0.53
C SER A 49 -24.56 -1.39 -1.21
N SER A 50 -24.45 -1.63 -2.52
CA SER A 50 -23.27 -1.24 -3.31
C SER A 50 -22.94 0.25 -3.21
N GLY A 51 -23.97 1.12 -3.12
CA GLY A 51 -23.77 2.56 -2.93
C GLY A 51 -23.17 2.89 -1.56
N GLN A 52 -23.58 2.19 -0.51
CA GLN A 52 -23.01 2.37 0.83
C GLN A 52 -21.59 1.79 0.92
N ALA A 53 -21.36 0.60 0.35
CA ALA A 53 -20.04 -0.02 0.26
C ALA A 53 -19.04 0.90 -0.46
N TYR A 54 -19.43 1.44 -1.61
CA TYR A 54 -18.63 2.41 -2.36
C TYR A 54 -18.28 3.66 -1.53
N ASN A 55 -19.27 4.25 -0.84
CA ASN A 55 -19.03 5.44 -0.02
C ASN A 55 -18.08 5.17 1.15
N GLN A 56 -18.17 3.98 1.77
CA GLN A 56 -17.26 3.58 2.84
C GLN A 56 -15.83 3.38 2.34
N ILE A 57 -15.66 2.65 1.23
CA ILE A 57 -14.34 2.44 0.60
C ILE A 57 -13.73 3.78 0.21
N LYS A 58 -14.52 4.68 -0.40
CA LYS A 58 -14.06 6.02 -0.75
C LYS A 58 -13.54 6.79 0.47
N ARG A 59 -14.23 6.71 1.61
CA ARG A 59 -13.80 7.36 2.85
C ARG A 59 -12.46 6.78 3.34
N LEU A 60 -12.34 5.46 3.39
CA LEU A 60 -11.11 4.77 3.80
C LEU A 60 -9.91 5.12 2.90
N VAL A 61 -10.12 5.19 1.58
CA VAL A 61 -9.07 5.60 0.64
C VAL A 61 -8.62 7.04 0.92
N THR A 62 -9.55 7.95 1.20
CA THR A 62 -9.21 9.34 1.56
C THR A 62 -8.46 9.41 2.89
N GLU A 63 -8.88 8.64 3.89
CA GLU A 63 -8.21 8.55 5.20
C GLU A 63 -6.77 8.04 5.05
N LEU A 64 -6.57 6.96 4.27
CA LEU A 64 -5.24 6.42 3.99
C LEU A 64 -4.37 7.42 3.22
N GLN A 65 -4.91 8.09 2.20
CA GLN A 65 -4.19 9.13 1.46
C GLN A 65 -3.75 10.28 2.36
N ASN A 66 -4.63 10.74 3.26
CA ASN A 66 -4.30 11.80 4.20
C ASN A 66 -3.23 11.36 5.21
N SER A 67 -3.24 10.09 5.62
CA SER A 67 -2.23 9.53 6.51
C SER A 67 -0.86 9.50 5.83
N VAL A 68 -0.78 9.02 4.59
CA VAL A 68 0.48 8.91 3.85
C VAL A 68 1.05 10.26 3.37
N ILE A 69 0.20 11.26 3.13
CA ILE A 69 0.62 12.59 2.64
C ILE A 69 1.02 13.53 3.78
N ASN A 70 0.42 13.39 4.97
CA ASN A 70 0.64 14.32 6.08
C ASN A 70 1.57 13.79 7.19
N ASP A 71 2.20 12.63 7.01
CA ASP A 71 3.24 12.07 7.91
C ASP A 71 4.66 12.42 7.42
#